data_AF-A0A1M7L6A1-F1
#
_entry.id   AF-A0A1M7L6A1-F1
#
_cell.length_a   1.000
_cell.length_b   1.000
_cell.length_c   1.000
_cell.angle_alpha   90.00
_cell.angle_beta   90.00
_cell.angle_gamma   90.00
#
_symmetry.space_group_name_H-M   'P 1'
#
loop_
_entity.id
_entity.type
_entity.pdbx_description
1 polymer ?
#
loop_
_entity_poly.entity_id
_entity_poly.type
_entity_poly.pdbx_seq_one_letter_code
_entity_poly.pdbx_strand_id
1 'polypeptide(L)'
;MVGWLERHAQAIQAAGALVMSAAALAAAIFVPWQIAANDRTSREQAAREIYREFLNISIQRPELAAQDVCTLTDPAKRAAYENYVDYLLYTAEQVMELNPSDWETDITARLRLHTRYLCTFAPADLEAMTPAVASLVQGLTLACDSSMTCPRAQP
;
A
#
# COMPACT_ATOMS: atom_id res chain seq x y z
N MET A 1 42.93 -44.17 -18.07
CA MET A 1 42.03 -43.04 -17.74
C MET A 1 42.54 -42.21 -16.57
N VAL A 2 42.84 -42.81 -15.40
CA VAL A 2 43.36 -42.10 -14.22
C VAL A 2 44.65 -41.29 -14.50
N GLY A 3 45.67 -41.90 -15.12
CA GLY A 3 46.92 -41.18 -15.42
C GLY A 3 46.83 -40.07 -16.49
N TRP A 4 45.73 -39.94 -17.23
CA TRP A 4 45.50 -38.77 -18.11
C TRP A 4 44.89 -37.61 -17.34
N LEU A 5 43.94 -37.91 -16.43
CA LEU A 5 43.32 -36.94 -15.53
C LEU A 5 44.36 -36.34 -14.58
N GLU A 6 45.26 -37.15 -14.01
CA GLU A 6 46.32 -36.64 -13.12
C GLU A 6 47.27 -35.64 -13.80
N ARG A 7 47.57 -35.85 -15.09
CA ARG A 7 48.42 -34.94 -15.87
C ARG A 7 47.74 -33.62 -16.24
N HIS A 8 46.42 -33.62 -16.38
CA HIS A 8 45.64 -32.43 -16.74
C HIS A 8 44.84 -31.86 -15.57
N ALA A 9 44.96 -32.45 -14.38
CA ALA A 9 44.17 -32.10 -13.20
C ALA A 9 44.27 -30.61 -12.88
N GLN A 10 45.48 -30.05 -12.95
CA GLN A 10 45.72 -28.65 -12.65
C GLN A 10 45.04 -27.70 -13.65
N ALA A 11 45.03 -28.04 -14.94
CA ALA A 11 44.35 -27.26 -15.98
C ALA A 11 42.82 -27.37 -15.87
N ILE A 12 42.31 -28.58 -15.60
CA ILE A 12 40.87 -28.82 -15.38
C ILE A 12 40.39 -28.07 -14.14
N GLN A 13 41.18 -28.08 -13.06
CA GLN A 13 40.84 -27.42 -11.80
C GLN A 13 40.89 -25.89 -11.94
N ALA A 14 41.87 -25.34 -12.66
CA ALA A 14 41.92 -23.92 -12.97
C ALA A 14 40.75 -23.48 -13.87
N ALA A 15 40.41 -24.26 -14.89
CA ALA A 15 39.25 -24.00 -15.75
C ALA A 15 37.93 -24.05 -14.96
N GLY A 16 37.78 -25.03 -14.05
CA GLY A 16 36.63 -25.12 -13.16
C GLY A 16 36.51 -23.92 -12.24
N ALA A 17 37.62 -23.45 -11.66
CA ALA A 17 37.65 -22.25 -10.83
C ALA A 17 37.23 -21.00 -11.62
N LEU A 18 37.74 -20.83 -12.85
CA LEU A 18 37.36 -19.71 -13.72
C LEU A 18 35.87 -19.73 -14.06
N VAL A 19 35.31 -20.90 -14.39
CA VAL A 19 33.87 -21.05 -14.67
C VAL A 19 33.05 -20.74 -13.43
N MET A 20 33.43 -21.25 -12.25
CA MET A 20 32.72 -20.97 -11.00
C MET A 20 32.80 -19.50 -10.60
N SER A 21 33.95 -18.85 -10.75
CA SER A 21 34.10 -17.41 -10.51
C SER A 21 33.25 -16.58 -11.49
N ALA A 22 33.22 -16.95 -12.77
CA ALA A 22 32.36 -16.29 -13.76
C ALA A 22 30.87 -16.47 -13.44
N ALA A 23 30.46 -17.69 -13.06
CA ALA A 23 29.08 -17.98 -12.65
C ALA A 23 28.69 -17.21 -11.37
N ALA A 24 29.60 -17.10 -10.40
CA ALA A 24 29.37 -16.33 -9.18
C ALA A 24 29.20 -14.83 -9.47
N LEU A 25 30.03 -14.26 -10.35
CA LEU A 25 29.90 -12.87 -10.79
C LEU A 25 28.58 -12.64 -11.54
N ALA A 26 28.20 -13.55 -12.43
CA ALA A 26 26.92 -13.48 -13.11
C ALA A 26 25.75 -13.53 -12.13
N ALA A 27 25.77 -14.46 -11.16
CA ALA A 27 24.74 -14.56 -10.13
C ALA A 27 24.65 -13.29 -9.27
N ALA A 28 25.78 -12.70 -8.89
CA ALA A 28 25.84 -11.46 -8.11
C ALA A 28 25.17 -10.27 -8.82
N ILE A 29 25.08 -10.29 -10.15
CA ILE A 29 24.42 -9.24 -10.94
C ILE A 29 22.95 -9.61 -11.22
N PHE A 30 22.69 -10.84 -11.66
CA PHE A 30 21.35 -11.27 -12.09
C PHE A 30 20.36 -11.38 -10.92
N VAL A 31 20.81 -11.86 -9.76
CA VAL A 31 19.92 -12.06 -8.60
C VAL A 31 19.34 -10.74 -8.08
N PRO A 32 20.13 -9.68 -7.80
CA PRO A 32 19.57 -8.40 -7.39
C PRO A 32 18.64 -7.79 -8.43
N TRP A 33 18.98 -7.90 -9.72
CA TRP A 33 18.13 -7.39 -10.80
C TRP A 33 16.78 -8.11 -10.86
N GLN A 34 16.78 -9.44 -10.74
CA GLN A 34 15.56 -10.24 -10.69
C GLN A 34 14.71 -9.91 -9.45
N ILE A 35 15.34 -9.75 -8.28
CA ILE A 35 14.64 -9.39 -7.05
C ILE A 35 13.96 -8.03 -7.20
N ALA A 36 14.66 -7.02 -7.73
CA ALA A 36 14.08 -5.69 -7.93
C ALA A 36 12.89 -5.70 -8.90
N ALA A 37 12.97 -6.50 -9.98
CA ALA A 37 11.86 -6.65 -10.92
C ALA A 37 10.65 -7.36 -10.29
N ASN A 38 10.90 -8.40 -9.47
CA ASN A 38 9.85 -9.13 -8.76
C ASN A 38 9.22 -8.30 -7.65
N ASP A 39 10.00 -7.48 -6.95
CA ASP A 39 9.51 -6.62 -5.86
C ASP A 39 8.43 -5.66 -6.35
N ARG A 40 8.67 -4.96 -7.48
CA ARG A 40 7.66 -4.08 -8.08
C ARG A 40 6.35 -4.83 -8.37
N THR A 41 6.45 -5.99 -9.02
CA THR A 41 5.27 -6.80 -9.35
C THR A 41 4.54 -7.27 -8.10
N SER A 42 5.29 -7.68 -7.07
CA SER A 42 4.76 -8.11 -5.78
C SER A 42 4.01 -6.97 -5.08
N ARG A 43 4.57 -5.76 -5.08
CA ARG A 43 3.91 -4.58 -4.50
C ARG A 43 2.62 -4.22 -5.24
N GLU A 44 2.63 -4.24 -6.58
CA GLU A 44 1.43 -4.00 -7.39
C GLU A 44 0.32 -5.04 -7.11
N GLN A 45 0.69 -6.31 -6.91
CA GLN A 45 -0.26 -7.35 -6.52
C GLN A 45 -0.81 -7.15 -5.11
N ALA A 46 0.05 -6.80 -4.14
CA ALA A 46 -0.36 -6.51 -2.77
C ALA A 46 -1.35 -5.34 -2.71
N ALA A 47 -1.09 -4.26 -3.45
CA ALA A 47 -1.98 -3.11 -3.56
C ALA A 47 -3.37 -3.48 -4.14
N ARG A 48 -3.41 -4.33 -5.17
CA ARG A 48 -4.69 -4.83 -5.70
C ARG A 48 -5.42 -5.72 -4.69
N GLU A 49 -4.68 -6.50 -3.91
CA GLU A 49 -5.27 -7.42 -2.93
C GLU A 49 -5.90 -6.68 -1.75
N ILE A 50 -5.19 -5.73 -1.15
CA ILE A 50 -5.75 -4.90 -0.08
C ILE A 50 -6.97 -4.11 -0.57
N TYR A 51 -6.94 -3.61 -1.81
CA TYR A 51 -8.11 -2.95 -2.38
C TYR A 51 -9.30 -3.91 -2.57
N ARG A 52 -9.07 -5.16 -3.00
CA ARG A 52 -10.14 -6.18 -3.07
C ARG A 52 -10.69 -6.52 -1.70
N GLU A 53 -9.85 -6.61 -0.69
CA GLU A 53 -10.27 -6.83 0.69
C GLU A 53 -11.17 -5.68 1.17
N PHE A 54 -10.74 -4.43 0.95
CA PHE A 54 -11.56 -3.25 1.22
C PHE A 54 -12.92 -3.32 0.49
N LEU A 55 -12.93 -3.61 -0.81
CA LEU A 55 -14.17 -3.75 -1.58
C LEU A 55 -15.07 -4.84 -1.02
N ASN A 56 -14.50 -5.98 -0.60
CA ASN A 56 -15.25 -7.06 0.02
C ASN A 56 -15.88 -6.60 1.35
N ILE A 57 -15.17 -5.85 2.19
CA ILE A 57 -15.73 -5.23 3.40
C ILE A 57 -16.89 -4.29 3.03
N SER A 58 -16.71 -3.40 2.05
CA SER A 58 -17.76 -2.49 1.58
C SER A 58 -19.00 -3.23 1.05
N ILE A 59 -18.82 -4.38 0.40
CA ILE A 59 -19.92 -5.22 -0.08
C ILE A 59 -20.66 -5.90 1.08
N GLN A 60 -19.92 -6.37 2.09
CA GLN A 60 -20.49 -7.04 3.26
C GLN A 60 -21.13 -6.08 4.28
N ARG A 61 -20.70 -4.82 4.27
CA ARG A 61 -21.13 -3.75 5.18
C ARG A 61 -21.42 -2.46 4.38
N PRO A 62 -22.37 -2.49 3.43
CA PRO A 62 -22.68 -1.33 2.59
C PRO A 62 -23.18 -0.13 3.41
N GLU A 63 -23.74 -0.38 4.58
CA GLU A 63 -24.15 0.66 5.51
C GLU A 63 -22.98 1.56 5.92
N LEU A 64 -21.78 1.01 6.14
CA LEU A 64 -20.60 1.79 6.53
C LEU A 64 -20.08 2.66 5.38
N ALA A 65 -20.18 2.17 4.15
CA ALA A 65 -19.76 2.89 2.95
C ALA A 65 -20.63 4.12 2.63
N ALA A 66 -21.90 4.11 3.06
CA ALA A 66 -22.85 5.19 2.81
C ALA A 66 -23.28 5.94 4.10
N GLN A 67 -22.64 5.65 5.24
CA GLN A 67 -23.05 6.15 6.54
C GLN A 67 -22.77 7.66 6.68
N ASP A 68 -23.79 8.43 7.08
CA ASP A 68 -23.59 9.79 7.56
C ASP A 68 -23.16 9.75 9.04
N VAL A 69 -21.87 10.05 9.29
CA VAL A 69 -21.27 10.04 10.64
C VAL A 69 -22.02 10.94 11.62
N CYS A 70 -22.65 12.01 11.13
CA CYS A 70 -23.36 12.99 11.94
C CYS A 70 -24.64 12.44 12.57
N THR A 71 -25.17 11.35 12.00
CA THR A 71 -26.41 10.69 12.45
C THR A 71 -26.14 9.52 13.39
N LEU A 72 -24.87 9.11 13.54
CA LEU A 72 -24.46 8.00 14.40
C LEU A 72 -24.42 8.42 15.87
N THR A 73 -25.43 8.04 16.63
CA THR A 73 -25.50 8.24 18.09
C THR A 73 -25.02 7.03 18.89
N ASP A 74 -25.04 5.83 18.29
CA ASP A 74 -24.56 4.60 18.90
C ASP A 74 -23.02 4.54 18.85
N PRO A 75 -22.32 4.52 20.01
CA PRO A 75 -20.86 4.50 20.06
C PRO A 75 -20.24 3.30 19.33
N ALA A 76 -20.86 2.12 19.37
CA ALA A 76 -20.32 0.93 18.74
C ALA A 76 -20.39 1.00 17.21
N LYS A 77 -21.52 1.49 16.68
CA LYS A 77 -21.68 1.71 15.22
C LYS A 77 -20.77 2.81 14.73
N ARG A 78 -20.58 3.85 15.54
CA ARG A 78 -19.65 4.93 15.24
C ARG A 78 -18.22 4.41 15.16
N ALA A 79 -17.76 3.65 16.15
CA ALA A 79 -16.42 3.05 16.11
C ALA A 79 -16.25 2.14 14.89
N ALA A 80 -17.26 1.35 14.51
CA ALA A 80 -17.20 0.53 13.31
C ALA A 80 -17.05 1.36 12.02
N TYR A 81 -17.75 2.49 11.92
CA TYR A 81 -17.62 3.44 10.82
C TYR A 81 -16.23 4.10 10.79
N GLU A 82 -15.74 4.57 11.92
CA GLU A 82 -14.42 5.23 12.01
C GLU A 82 -13.31 4.27 11.57
N ASN A 83 -13.32 3.02 12.07
CA ASN A 83 -12.39 1.97 11.65
C ASN A 83 -12.52 1.63 10.15
N TYR A 84 -13.73 1.70 9.58
CA TYR A 84 -13.93 1.49 8.14
C TYR A 84 -13.26 2.59 7.32
N VAL A 85 -13.38 3.85 7.72
CA VAL A 85 -12.71 4.97 7.05
C VAL A 85 -11.20 4.90 7.25
N ASP A 86 -10.72 4.49 8.43
CA ASP A 86 -9.29 4.27 8.68
C ASP A 86 -8.73 3.18 7.77
N TYR A 87 -9.47 2.09 7.57
CA TYR A 87 -9.06 1.02 6.65
C TYR A 87 -9.08 1.48 5.18
N LEU A 88 -10.02 2.35 4.79
CA LEU A 88 -10.00 3.02 3.48
C LEU A 88 -8.77 3.92 3.30
N LEU A 89 -8.42 4.72 4.31
CA LEU A 89 -7.24 5.58 4.29
C LEU A 89 -5.96 4.74 4.19
N TYR A 90 -5.83 3.68 5.00
CA TYR A 90 -4.72 2.75 4.92
C TYR A 90 -4.63 2.10 3.52
N THR A 91 -5.76 1.67 2.96
CA THR A 91 -5.82 1.15 1.59
C THR A 91 -5.34 2.19 0.59
N ALA A 92 -5.77 3.45 0.73
CA ALA A 92 -5.33 4.56 -0.11
C ALA A 92 -3.80 4.75 -0.05
N GLU A 93 -3.20 4.66 1.13
CA GLU A 93 -1.74 4.78 1.28
C GLU A 93 -1.02 3.69 0.51
N GLN A 94 -1.46 2.43 0.65
CA GLN A 94 -0.82 1.30 -0.02
C GLN A 94 -0.92 1.40 -1.55
N VAL A 95 -2.07 1.82 -2.10
CA VAL A 95 -2.27 1.87 -3.56
C VAL A 95 -1.69 3.14 -4.20
N MET A 96 -1.77 4.29 -3.52
CA MET A 96 -1.29 5.56 -4.05
C MET A 96 0.22 5.69 -3.96
N GLU A 97 0.91 5.01 -3.02
CA GLU A 97 2.38 5.03 -2.98
C GLU A 97 3.03 4.43 -4.24
N LEU A 98 2.36 3.47 -4.88
CA LEU A 98 2.88 2.79 -6.08
C LEU A 98 2.62 3.55 -7.37
N ASN A 99 1.36 3.97 -7.58
CA ASN A 99 0.98 4.67 -8.79
C ASN A 99 -0.18 5.65 -8.52
N PRO A 100 0.12 6.88 -8.04
CA PRO A 100 -0.92 7.84 -7.67
C PRO A 100 -1.92 8.10 -8.80
N SER A 101 -1.47 8.24 -10.05
CA SER A 101 -2.33 8.63 -11.18
C SER A 101 -3.41 7.60 -11.51
N ASP A 102 -3.14 6.32 -11.26
CA ASP A 102 -4.09 5.25 -11.56
C ASP A 102 -5.19 5.15 -10.50
N TRP A 103 -4.88 5.50 -9.26
CA TRP A 103 -5.75 5.25 -8.10
C TRP A 103 -6.43 6.50 -7.56
N GLU A 104 -5.87 7.69 -7.82
CA GLU A 104 -6.35 8.94 -7.23
C GLU A 104 -7.85 9.16 -7.51
N THR A 105 -8.31 8.95 -8.75
CA THR A 105 -9.73 9.15 -9.09
C THR A 105 -10.66 8.24 -8.29
N ASP A 106 -10.30 6.95 -8.19
CA ASP A 106 -11.12 5.95 -7.50
C ASP A 106 -11.13 6.18 -5.99
N ILE A 107 -9.96 6.44 -5.40
CA ILE A 107 -9.83 6.74 -3.97
C ILE A 107 -10.54 8.04 -3.61
N THR A 108 -10.39 9.08 -4.44
CA THR A 108 -11.08 10.37 -4.25
C THR A 108 -12.60 10.16 -4.23
N ALA A 109 -13.15 9.40 -5.18
CA ALA A 109 -14.58 9.14 -5.24
C ALA A 109 -15.12 8.48 -3.96
N ARG A 110 -14.33 7.61 -3.34
CA ARG A 110 -14.68 6.92 -2.10
C ARG A 110 -14.55 7.83 -0.87
N LEU A 111 -13.44 8.54 -0.75
CA LEU A 111 -13.21 9.45 0.38
C LEU A 111 -14.19 10.62 0.39
N ARG A 112 -14.69 11.07 -0.77
CA ARG A 112 -15.72 12.13 -0.86
C ARG A 112 -16.99 11.83 -0.08
N LEU A 113 -17.38 10.55 0.02
CA LEU A 113 -18.55 10.16 0.81
C LEU A 113 -18.33 10.38 2.31
N HIS A 114 -17.07 10.39 2.74
CA HIS A 114 -16.65 10.50 4.12
C HIS A 114 -16.09 11.89 4.47
N THR A 115 -16.20 12.87 3.56
CA THR A 115 -15.63 14.22 3.76
C THR A 115 -16.03 14.86 5.09
N ARG A 116 -17.27 14.68 5.57
CA ARG A 116 -17.70 15.23 6.87
C ARG A 116 -16.89 14.68 8.05
N TYR A 117 -16.51 13.41 7.99
CA TYR A 117 -15.63 12.81 9.00
C TYR A 117 -14.19 13.30 8.83
N LEU A 118 -13.70 13.37 7.59
CA LEU A 118 -12.37 13.89 7.28
C LEU A 118 -12.22 15.37 7.68
N CYS A 119 -13.29 16.17 7.62
CA CYS A 119 -13.30 17.55 8.11
C CYS A 119 -13.00 17.67 9.61
N THR A 120 -13.11 16.57 10.36
CA THR A 120 -12.75 16.57 11.78
C THR A 120 -11.25 16.41 11.99
N PHE A 121 -10.48 16.05 10.95
CA PHE A 121 -9.05 15.74 11.04
C PHE A 121 -8.24 16.96 11.45
N ALA A 122 -7.36 16.75 12.44
CA ALA A 122 -6.40 17.74 12.89
C ALA A 122 -5.13 17.64 12.03
N PRO A 123 -4.27 18.67 12.03
CA PRO A 123 -3.00 18.62 11.31
C PRO A 123 -2.16 17.39 11.64
N ALA A 124 -2.14 16.96 12.90
CA ALA A 124 -1.42 15.77 13.35
C ALA A 124 -1.92 14.47 12.70
N ASP A 125 -3.22 14.38 12.36
CA ASP A 125 -3.77 13.20 11.68
C ASP A 125 -3.24 13.14 10.23
N LEU A 126 -3.08 14.29 9.56
CA LEU A 126 -2.53 14.37 8.21
C LEU A 126 -1.03 14.10 8.19
N GLU A 127 -0.30 14.53 9.22
CA GLU A 127 1.14 14.27 9.37
C GLU A 127 1.46 12.77 9.56
N ALA A 128 0.51 12.00 10.08
CA ALA A 128 0.65 10.55 10.22
C ALA A 128 0.47 9.79 8.88
N MET A 129 -0.06 10.45 7.85
CA MET A 129 -0.33 9.83 6.55
C MET A 129 0.86 9.93 5.59
N THR A 130 0.88 9.07 4.58
CA THR A 130 1.77 9.25 3.42
C THR A 130 1.50 10.59 2.72
N PRO A 131 2.52 11.24 2.12
CA PRO A 131 2.35 12.55 1.47
C PRO A 131 1.27 12.60 0.39
N ALA A 132 1.09 11.51 -0.37
CA ALA A 132 0.08 11.42 -1.42
C ALA A 132 -1.34 11.46 -0.85
N VAL A 133 -1.61 10.67 0.20
CA VAL A 133 -2.92 10.63 0.85
C VAL A 133 -3.17 11.90 1.65
N ALA A 134 -2.17 12.42 2.37
CA ALA A 134 -2.29 13.68 3.09
C ALA A 134 -2.70 14.84 2.16
N SER A 135 -2.05 14.94 0.98
CA SER A 135 -2.38 15.95 -0.02
C SER A 135 -3.81 15.78 -0.56
N LEU A 136 -4.22 14.54 -0.82
CA LEU A 136 -5.58 14.25 -1.27
C LEU A 136 -6.63 14.62 -0.22
N VAL A 137 -6.44 14.20 1.02
CA VAL A 137 -7.35 14.50 2.13
C VAL A 137 -7.41 16.01 2.36
N GLN A 138 -6.26 16.70 2.34
CA GLN A 138 -6.23 18.15 2.45
C GLN A 138 -7.04 18.82 1.34
N GLY A 139 -6.92 18.36 0.10
CA GLY A 139 -7.73 18.85 -1.03
C GLY A 139 -9.24 18.64 -0.82
N LEU A 140 -9.63 17.49 -0.27
CA LEU A 140 -11.03 17.20 0.05
C LEU A 140 -11.56 18.04 1.22
N THR A 141 -10.70 18.47 2.13
CA THR A 141 -11.08 19.21 3.33
C THR A 141 -10.89 20.73 3.22
N LEU A 142 -10.44 21.25 2.08
CA LEU A 142 -10.29 22.69 1.84
C LEU A 142 -11.57 23.51 2.07
N ALA A 143 -12.73 22.92 1.78
CA ALA A 143 -14.03 23.57 1.90
C ALA A 143 -14.75 23.26 3.23
N CYS A 144 -14.07 22.59 4.17
CA CYS A 144 -14.67 22.27 5.47
C CYS A 144 -14.97 23.56 6.24
N ASP A 145 -16.22 23.68 6.68
CA ASP A 145 -16.66 24.71 7.62
C ASP A 145 -17.26 24.06 8.88
N SER A 146 -17.63 24.89 9.85
CA SER A 146 -18.23 24.44 11.12
C SER A 146 -19.60 23.79 10.96
N SER A 147 -20.27 23.92 9.81
CA SER A 147 -21.52 23.24 9.50
C SER A 147 -21.32 21.84 8.90
N MET A 148 -20.11 21.55 8.41
CA MET A 148 -19.72 20.27 7.83
C MET A 148 -19.03 19.31 8.81
N THR A 149 -18.63 19.79 10.00
CA THR A 149 -17.95 18.98 11.00
C THR A 149 -18.93 18.32 11.97
N CYS A 150 -18.67 17.05 12.27
CA CYS A 150 -19.45 16.29 13.24
C CYS A 150 -18.53 15.88 14.38
N PRO A 151 -18.81 16.25 15.65
CA PRO A 151 -17.87 16.08 16.75
C PRO A 151 -17.40 14.62 16.85
N ARG A 152 -16.09 14.37 16.96
CA ARG A 152 -15.55 13.03 17.23
C ARG A 152 -16.10 12.49 18.55
N ALA A 153 -16.26 11.17 18.64
CA ALA A 153 -16.41 10.55 19.95
C ALA A 153 -15.11 10.83 20.71
N GLN A 154 -15.22 11.42 21.90
CA GLN A 154 -14.06 11.50 22.79
C GLN A 154 -13.72 10.06 23.22
N PRO A 155 -12.43 9.69 23.26
CA PRO A 155 -12.00 8.39 23.75
C PRO A 155 -12.44 8.15 25.20
#